data_AF-A0A531KFZ9-F1
#
_entry.id   AF-A0A531KFZ9-F1
#
_cell.length_a   1.000
_cell.length_b   1.000
_cell.length_c   1.000
_cell.angle_alpha   90.00
_cell.angle_beta   90.00
_cell.angle_gamma   90.00
#
_symmetry.space_group_name_H-M   'P 1'
#
loop_
_entity.id
_entity.type
_entity.pdbx_description
1 polymer ?
#
loop_
_entity_poly.entity_id
_entity_poly.type
_entity_poly.pdbx_seq_one_letter_code
_entity_poly.pdbx_strand_id
1 'polypeptide(L)'
;PKPIEIHHGRLILYGCGDFLTDYEGITGYETFRGELSLMYLPRLAVPDGTLVSLDLVPFRLARFRLNRALREDAAWLAAMLERECSPFGTHVALGSDDRIAVLW
;
A
#
# COMPACT_ATOMS: atom_id res chain seq x y z
N PRO A 1 -5.74 2.06 3.94
CA PRO A 1 -4.75 1.00 4.28
C PRO A 1 -4.25 1.19 5.71
N LYS A 2 -3.60 0.19 6.31
CA LYS A 2 -3.00 0.32 7.64
C LYS A 2 -1.52 0.74 7.50
N PRO A 3 -0.88 1.23 8.58
CA PRO A 3 0.51 1.66 8.52
C PRO A 3 1.47 0.55 8.10
N ILE A 4 2.69 0.97 7.77
CA ILE A 4 3.86 0.14 7.54
C ILE A 4 4.87 0.53 8.61
N GLU A 5 5.48 -0.45 9.27
CA GLU A 5 6.51 -0.21 10.26
C GLU A 5 7.78 -0.96 9.86
N ILE A 6 8.94 -0.30 10.05
CA ILE A 6 10.24 -0.95 9.98
C ILE A 6 10.81 -1.00 11.39
N HIS A 7 10.81 -2.18 11.99
CA HIS A 7 11.24 -2.39 13.35
C HIS A 7 12.56 -3.16 13.38
N HIS A 8 13.62 -2.57 13.92
CA HIS A 8 14.98 -3.16 13.91
C HIS A 8 15.42 -3.65 12.52
N GLY A 9 15.15 -2.86 11.48
CA GLY A 9 15.48 -3.18 10.09
C GLY A 9 14.58 -4.22 9.44
N ARG A 10 13.50 -4.66 10.11
CA ARG A 10 12.58 -5.70 9.61
C ARG A 10 11.20 -5.13 9.31
N LEU A 11 10.63 -5.58 8.20
CA LEU A 11 9.34 -5.11 7.71
C LEU A 11 8.16 -5.70 8.50
N ILE A 12 7.24 -4.86 8.94
CA ILE A 12 5.93 -5.23 9.47
C ILE A 12 4.86 -4.57 8.60
N LEU A 13 3.96 -5.39 8.04
CA LEU A 13 2.82 -4.93 7.26
C LEU A 13 1.52 -5.19 8.03
N TYR A 14 0.74 -4.14 8.25
CA TYR A 14 -0.58 -4.26 8.85
C TYR A 14 -1.64 -4.28 7.75
N GLY A 15 -2.63 -5.18 7.86
CA GLY A 15 -3.83 -5.18 7.01
C GLY A 15 -3.55 -5.10 5.50
N CYS A 16 -2.91 -6.11 4.93
CA CYS A 16 -2.50 -6.15 3.52
C CYS A 16 -3.65 -6.22 2.51
N GLY A 17 -4.89 -6.43 2.97
CA GLY A 17 -6.07 -6.51 2.13
C GLY A 17 -6.03 -7.65 1.10
N ASP A 18 -7.00 -7.62 0.19
CA ASP A 18 -7.17 -8.62 -0.84
C ASP A 18 -6.99 -8.01 -2.25
N PHE A 19 -6.64 -8.85 -3.23
CA PHE A 19 -6.65 -8.48 -4.66
C PHE A 19 -7.91 -8.91 -5.40
N LEU A 20 -8.86 -9.50 -4.67
CA LEU A 20 -10.16 -9.91 -5.17
C LEU A 20 -11.13 -9.98 -3.99
N THR A 21 -12.36 -9.52 -4.15
CA THR A 21 -13.37 -9.56 -3.09
C THR A 21 -14.78 -9.65 -3.69
N ASP A 22 -15.70 -10.23 -2.94
CA ASP A 22 -17.13 -10.33 -3.23
C ASP A 22 -17.94 -9.13 -2.71
N TYR A 23 -17.29 -8.13 -2.10
CA TYR A 23 -17.95 -6.93 -1.60
C TYR A 23 -18.31 -5.88 -2.68
N GLU A 24 -18.03 -6.16 -3.96
CA GLU A 24 -18.37 -5.24 -5.06
C GLU A 24 -19.89 -5.00 -5.12
N GLY A 25 -20.31 -3.73 -5.03
CA GLY A 25 -21.72 -3.33 -5.04
C GLY A 25 -22.34 -3.10 -3.65
N ILE A 26 -21.63 -3.40 -2.57
CA ILE A 26 -22.03 -2.96 -1.21
C ILE A 26 -21.76 -1.46 -1.09
N THR A 27 -22.78 -0.70 -0.65
CA THR A 27 -22.75 0.78 -0.56
C THR A 27 -22.78 1.26 0.89
N GLY A 28 -22.45 2.53 1.12
CA GLY A 28 -22.43 3.17 2.45
C GLY A 28 -21.06 3.16 3.14
N TYR A 29 -20.02 2.67 2.47
CA TYR A 29 -18.65 2.53 2.98
C TYR A 29 -17.60 3.16 2.04
N GLU A 30 -18.03 4.05 1.14
CA GLU A 30 -17.21 4.65 0.09
C GLU A 30 -16.00 5.42 0.66
N THR A 31 -16.14 5.99 1.85
CA THR A 31 -15.06 6.68 2.57
C THR A 31 -13.84 5.79 2.83
N PHE A 32 -14.04 4.47 2.97
CA PHE A 32 -12.95 3.53 3.21
C PHE A 32 -12.18 3.15 1.95
N ARG A 33 -12.70 3.50 0.77
CA ARG A 33 -12.08 3.20 -0.54
C ARG A 33 -11.69 1.73 -0.68
N GLY A 34 -12.62 0.82 -0.33
CA GLY A 34 -12.39 -0.63 -0.33
C GLY A 34 -12.10 -1.22 -1.72
N GLU A 35 -12.35 -0.47 -2.78
CA GLU A 35 -11.97 -0.82 -4.14
C GLU A 35 -10.47 -0.62 -4.42
N LEU A 36 -9.72 0.03 -3.53
CA LEU A 36 -8.28 0.25 -3.69
C LEU A 36 -7.46 -0.83 -2.96
N SER A 37 -6.45 -1.37 -3.64
CA SER A 37 -5.57 -2.41 -3.11
C SER A 37 -4.09 -2.08 -3.40
N LEU A 38 -3.18 -2.64 -2.60
CA LEU A 38 -1.74 -2.40 -2.68
C LEU A 38 -0.98 -3.72 -2.79
N MET A 39 -0.12 -3.83 -3.80
CA MET A 39 0.88 -4.88 -3.87
C MET A 39 2.18 -4.42 -3.22
N TYR A 40 2.71 -5.23 -2.32
CA TYR A 40 3.91 -4.96 -1.55
C TYR A 40 5.06 -5.76 -2.16
N LEU A 41 6.12 -5.07 -2.60
CA LEU A 41 7.29 -5.69 -3.24
C LEU A 41 8.55 -5.42 -2.40
N PRO A 42 8.74 -6.14 -1.27
CA PRO A 42 9.93 -5.98 -0.45
C PRO A 42 11.15 -6.64 -1.10
N ARG A 43 12.30 -5.99 -0.99
CA ARG A 43 13.62 -6.59 -1.20
C ARG A 43 14.27 -6.82 0.16
N LEU A 44 14.64 -8.07 0.46
CA LEU A 44 15.25 -8.44 1.74
C LEU A 44 16.69 -8.90 1.54
N ALA A 45 17.58 -8.52 2.46
CA ALA A 45 18.94 -9.02 2.54
C ALA A 45 18.95 -10.47 3.07
N VAL A 46 19.97 -11.22 2.65
CA VAL A 46 20.22 -12.60 3.11
C VAL A 46 21.57 -12.62 3.85
N PRO A 47 21.67 -13.28 5.02
CA PRO A 47 20.68 -14.16 5.63
C PRO A 47 19.75 -13.52 6.67
N ASP A 48 19.98 -12.26 7.05
CA ASP A 48 19.37 -11.65 8.25
C ASP A 48 17.93 -11.13 8.05
N GLY A 49 17.47 -11.01 6.80
CA GLY A 49 16.11 -10.57 6.46
C GLY A 49 15.89 -9.06 6.58
N THR A 50 16.98 -8.27 6.65
CA THR A 50 16.88 -6.81 6.71
C THR A 50 16.22 -6.25 5.44
N LEU A 51 15.29 -5.31 5.60
CA LEU A 51 14.62 -4.64 4.47
C LEU A 51 15.62 -3.74 3.74
N VAL A 52 15.75 -3.92 2.43
CA VAL A 52 16.62 -3.13 1.54
C VAL A 52 15.81 -2.05 0.83
N SER A 53 14.63 -2.41 0.33
CA SER A 53 13.71 -1.49 -0.35
C SER A 53 12.29 -2.05 -0.27
N LEU A 54 11.29 -1.16 -0.32
CA LEU A 54 9.89 -1.54 -0.45
C LEU A 54 9.20 -0.60 -1.43
N ASP A 55 8.74 -1.18 -2.54
CA ASP A 55 7.86 -0.51 -3.48
C ASP A 55 6.43 -1.04 -3.34
N LEU A 56 5.47 -0.13 -3.42
CA LEU A 56 4.05 -0.45 -3.45
C LEU A 56 3.48 -0.17 -4.84
N VAL A 57 2.64 -1.08 -5.32
CA VAL A 57 1.92 -0.91 -6.60
C VAL A 57 0.43 -0.75 -6.31
N PRO A 58 -0.13 0.44 -6.51
CA PRO A 58 -1.56 0.71 -6.39
C PRO A 58 -2.40 0.01 -7.46
N PHE A 59 -3.52 -0.55 -7.05
CA PHE A 59 -4.52 -1.13 -7.93
C PHE A 59 -5.94 -0.72 -7.52
N ARG A 60 -6.84 -0.83 -8.48
CA ARG A 60 -8.28 -0.70 -8.32
C ARG A 60 -8.99 -2.01 -8.69
N LEU A 61 -9.74 -2.55 -7.74
CA LEU A 61 -10.63 -3.68 -7.92
C LEU A 61 -11.90 -3.21 -8.63
N ALA A 62 -12.21 -3.85 -9.74
CA ALA A 62 -13.48 -3.65 -10.44
C ALA A 62 -13.79 -4.86 -11.31
N ARG A 63 -15.05 -5.31 -11.29
CA ARG A 63 -15.56 -6.44 -12.07
C ARG A 63 -14.72 -7.69 -11.88
N PHE A 64 -14.40 -8.02 -10.63
CA PHE A 64 -13.55 -9.18 -10.27
C PHE A 64 -12.17 -9.17 -10.96
N ARG A 65 -11.59 -7.99 -11.17
CA ARG A 65 -10.28 -7.83 -11.80
C ARG A 65 -9.44 -6.81 -11.07
N LEU A 66 -8.13 -7.05 -11.11
CA LEU A 66 -7.12 -6.11 -10.66
C LEU A 66 -6.77 -5.16 -11.81
N ASN A 67 -7.14 -3.89 -11.68
CA ASN A 67 -6.84 -2.86 -12.66
C ASN A 67 -5.77 -1.93 -12.09
N ARG A 68 -4.90 -1.37 -12.94
CA ARG A 68 -3.98 -0.32 -12.47
C ARG A 68 -4.80 0.84 -11.88
N ALA A 69 -4.39 1.32 -10.72
CA ALA A 69 -5.01 2.50 -10.14
C ALA A 69 -4.74 3.72 -11.03
N LEU A 70 -5.69 4.65 -11.07
CA LEU A 70 -5.43 5.96 -11.63
C LEU A 70 -4.49 6.75 -10.71
N ARG A 71 -3.81 7.76 -11.25
CA ARG A 71 -2.88 8.58 -10.47
C ARG A 71 -3.53 9.26 -9.26
N GLU A 72 -4.80 9.66 -9.37
CA GLU A 72 -5.57 10.22 -8.25
C GLU A 72 -5.80 9.21 -7.12
N ASP A 73 -6.05 7.94 -7.46
CA ASP A 73 -6.22 6.85 -6.51
C ASP A 73 -4.89 6.49 -5.84
N ALA A 74 -3.81 6.47 -6.62
CA ALA A 74 -2.44 6.29 -6.10
C ALA A 74 -2.03 7.43 -5.16
N ALA A 75 -2.36 8.68 -5.49
CA ALA A 75 -2.10 9.83 -4.64
C ALA A 75 -2.92 9.80 -3.36
N TRP A 76 -4.18 9.37 -3.42
CA TRP A 76 -5.01 9.18 -2.24
C TRP A 76 -4.40 8.11 -1.30
N LEU A 77 -3.96 6.98 -1.85
CA LEU A 77 -3.27 5.93 -1.08
C LEU A 77 -1.98 6.43 -0.44
N ALA A 78 -1.15 7.19 -1.19
CA ALA A 78 0.08 7.77 -0.69
C ALA A 78 -0.16 8.75 0.46
N ALA A 79 -1.13 9.68 0.31
CA ALA A 79 -1.46 10.64 1.36
C ALA A 79 -2.04 9.96 2.62
N MET A 80 -2.85 8.92 2.44
CA MET A 80 -3.35 8.10 3.54
C MET A 80 -2.18 7.40 4.25
N LEU A 81 -1.26 6.79 3.50
CA LEU A 81 -0.13 6.05 4.07
C LEU A 81 0.82 6.98 4.79
N GLU A 82 1.14 8.15 4.23
CA GLU A 82 1.97 9.16 4.88
C GLU A 82 1.42 9.55 6.26
N ARG A 83 0.10 9.78 6.34
CA ARG A 83 -0.57 10.11 7.60
C ARG A 83 -0.47 8.98 8.62
N GLU A 84 -0.72 7.73 8.21
CA GLU A 84 -0.77 6.60 9.15
C GLU A 84 0.63 6.07 9.52
N CYS A 85 1.61 6.14 8.61
CA CYS A 85 2.96 5.60 8.79
C CYS A 85 3.90 6.58 9.51
N SER A 86 3.71 7.89 9.37
CA SER A 86 4.60 8.90 9.96
C SER A 86 4.81 8.79 11.49
N PRO A 87 3.84 8.36 12.32
CA PRO A 87 4.09 8.09 13.75
C PRO A 87 5.12 6.98 14.01
N PHE A 88 5.36 6.10 13.04
CA PHE A 88 6.37 5.02 13.10
C PHE A 88 7.71 5.44 12.47
N GLY A 89 7.87 6.70 12.08
CA GLY A 89 9.05 7.18 11.34
C GLY A 89 9.16 6.63 9.92
N THR A 90 8.09 6.04 9.40
CA THR A 90 8.01 5.52 8.03
C THR A 90 7.23 6.51 7.17
N HIS A 91 7.79 6.85 6.02
CA HIS A 91 7.25 7.82 5.06
C HIS A 91 7.04 7.17 3.69
N VAL A 92 6.30 7.85 2.82
CA VAL A 92 6.06 7.38 1.46
C VAL A 92 6.21 8.48 0.42
N ALA A 93 6.64 8.10 -0.79
CA ALA A 93 6.75 8.99 -1.92
C ALA A 93 6.07 8.41 -3.16
N LEU A 94 5.17 9.17 -3.79
CA LEU A 94 4.53 8.79 -5.05
C LEU A 94 5.46 9.11 -6.24
N GLY A 95 5.84 8.08 -6.98
CA GLY A 95 6.63 8.17 -8.21
C GLY A 95 5.85 8.71 -9.41
N SER A 96 6.57 8.97 -10.50
CA SER A 96 5.99 9.34 -11.80
C SER A 96 5.37 8.15 -12.54
N ASP A 97 5.69 6.92 -12.13
CA ASP A 97 5.15 5.66 -12.63
C ASP A 97 3.94 5.14 -11.81
N ASP A 98 3.37 6.02 -10.97
CA ASP A 98 2.26 5.77 -10.05
C ASP A 98 2.54 4.69 -8.97
N ARG A 99 3.80 4.29 -8.81
CA ARG A 99 4.24 3.47 -7.66
C ARG A 99 4.51 4.34 -6.45
N ILE A 100 4.46 3.73 -5.28
CA ILE A 100 4.75 4.38 -4.01
C ILE A 100 6.00 3.75 -3.42
N ALA A 101 7.07 4.53 -3.26
CA ALA A 101 8.27 4.10 -2.55
C ALA A 101 8.08 4.33 -1.05
N VAL A 102 8.52 3.37 -0.23
CA VAL A 102 8.53 3.52 1.24
C VAL A 102 9.92 3.94 1.70
N LEU A 103 9.98 4.89 2.63
CA LEU A 103 11.19 5.52 3.17
C LEU A 103 11.16 5.38 4.69
N TRP A 104 12.28 5.07 5.34
CA TRP A 104 12.38 4.90 6.80
C TRP A 104 13.80 5.17 7.31
#